data_AF-A0A3D1R095-F1
#
_entry.id   AF-A0A3D1R095-F1
#
_cell.length_a   1.000
_cell.length_b   1.000
_cell.length_c   1.000
_cell.angle_alpha   90.00
_cell.angle_beta   90.00
_cell.angle_gamma   90.00
#
_symmetry.space_group_name_H-M   'P 1'
#
loop_
_entity.id
_entity.type
_entity.pdbx_description
1 polymer ?
#
loop_
_entity_poly.entity_id
_entity_poly.type
_entity_poly.pdbx_seq_one_letter_code
_entity_poly.pdbx_strand_id
1 'polypeptide(L)'
;VPEDARRQIEHELSLIEELGYPGYFLTLHSIVEFARSREILCQGRGSAANSVVCYCLGITAIDPVRMKLLFERFISRERNEPPDIDVDFEHERREEVLQHIYEKYGRHRAAMVCEVISYRGRSALRDVGKTLGLSLDQVDRLARSISRWGESASVEALAETGLDPSDRTLLLTLELAGQIEGFPRHLSIHSGGFAITKGPLYDLVPVENASMEGRTVVQWDKDDVAAAGILKVDLLSLGMLSAVSKTLATVRETEGKQLSLASIPAEDPATYAMLQDADSVGVFQIESRAQMNMLPRLKPKTFYDLVVEVAIIRPGPIIGQMVHPYLRRRDGIEPVVYPHPVFEPILGRTLGVTLFQEQVMRLAVTAAGFTLGEADALRRAMGHKRSHEKLMQLKERFIVGLARLGLTREQGEAVFKQFEGFAHYGFPESHSASFALIAYASSWLKRHHPAAFVCGLLNSQPMGFYAPHTLIEDARRHGVPARPVDVQRSGYDCTLERLDAPGFCPPGGRHPHAPQAQPFALRLGLRMVRGLRETAAR
;
A
#
# COMPACT_ATOMS: atom_id res chain seq x y z
N VAL A 1 -19.48 13.96 21.32
CA VAL A 1 -18.87 14.04 19.96
C VAL A 1 -18.41 15.47 19.74
N PRO A 2 -17.16 15.73 19.31
CA PRO A 2 -16.69 17.08 19.00
C PRO A 2 -17.55 17.75 17.92
N GLU A 3 -17.71 19.08 17.98
CA GLU A 3 -18.58 19.82 17.05
C GLU A 3 -18.10 19.73 15.59
N ASP A 4 -16.78 19.75 15.37
CA ASP A 4 -16.20 19.57 14.04
C ASP A 4 -16.56 18.21 13.43
N ALA A 5 -16.52 17.14 14.24
CA ALA A 5 -16.89 15.80 13.80
C ALA A 5 -18.39 15.72 13.47
N ARG A 6 -19.24 16.41 14.25
CA ARG A 6 -20.68 16.48 13.99
C ARG A 6 -20.99 17.19 12.68
N ARG A 7 -20.39 18.36 12.43
CA ARG A 7 -20.57 19.09 11.18
C ARG A 7 -20.10 18.29 9.98
N GLN A 8 -18.94 17.63 10.11
CA GLN A 8 -18.41 16.82 9.02
C GLN A 8 -19.31 15.62 8.73
N ILE A 9 -19.75 14.84 9.72
CA ILE A 9 -20.60 13.68 9.45
C ILE A 9 -21.96 14.06 8.85
N GLU A 10 -22.57 15.17 9.30
CA GLU A 10 -23.84 15.67 8.73
C GLU A 10 -23.66 16.08 7.25
N HIS A 11 -22.54 16.73 6.92
CA HIS A 11 -22.19 17.04 5.53
C HIS A 11 -21.96 15.79 4.68
N GLU A 12 -21.17 14.83 5.18
CA GLU A 12 -20.89 13.58 4.49
C GLU A 12 -22.16 12.77 4.21
N LEU A 13 -23.02 12.61 5.21
CA LEU A 13 -24.28 11.87 5.07
C LEU A 13 -25.23 12.51 4.05
N SER A 14 -25.37 13.84 4.08
CA SER A 14 -26.18 14.56 3.09
C SER A 14 -25.67 14.34 1.66
N LEU A 15 -24.35 14.37 1.45
CA LEU A 15 -23.76 14.15 0.13
C LEU A 15 -23.90 12.68 -0.32
N ILE A 16 -23.75 11.73 0.59
CA ILE A 16 -23.92 10.30 0.31
C ILE A 16 -25.36 10.01 -0.13
N GLU A 17 -26.35 10.59 0.54
CA GLU A 17 -27.77 10.46 0.19
C GLU A 17 -28.07 11.11 -1.17
N GLU A 18 -27.61 12.35 -1.38
CA GLU A 18 -27.82 13.09 -2.64
C GLU A 18 -27.28 12.32 -3.86
N LEU A 19 -26.12 11.67 -3.72
CA LEU A 19 -25.48 10.92 -4.80
C LEU A 19 -25.93 9.45 -4.90
N GLY A 20 -26.82 8.99 -4.01
CA GLY A 20 -27.38 7.64 -4.06
C GLY A 20 -26.41 6.53 -3.63
N TYR A 21 -25.40 6.83 -2.83
CA TYR A 21 -24.44 5.84 -2.32
C TYR A 21 -24.73 5.16 -0.96
N PRO A 22 -25.87 5.34 -0.24
CA PRO A 22 -26.06 4.67 1.06
C PRO A 22 -25.91 3.14 0.99
N GLY A 23 -26.45 2.50 -0.06
CA GLY A 23 -26.36 1.06 -0.26
C GLY A 23 -24.93 0.54 -0.40
N TYR A 24 -24.02 1.36 -0.94
CA TYR A 24 -22.60 1.01 -1.07
C TYR A 24 -21.92 0.94 0.30
N PHE A 25 -22.09 1.98 1.11
CA PHE A 25 -21.52 2.04 2.47
C PHE A 25 -22.07 0.94 3.37
N LEU A 26 -23.37 0.64 3.27
CA LEU A 26 -23.99 -0.43 4.04
C LEU A 26 -23.52 -1.83 3.60
N THR A 27 -23.28 -2.03 2.30
CA THR A 27 -22.70 -3.28 1.78
C THR A 27 -21.30 -3.49 2.35
N LEU A 28 -20.45 -2.47 2.31
CA LEU A 28 -19.10 -2.51 2.86
C LEU A 28 -19.10 -2.67 4.39
N HIS A 29 -19.98 -1.96 5.08
CA HIS A 29 -20.14 -2.12 6.53
C HIS A 29 -20.48 -3.57 6.88
N SER A 30 -21.41 -4.19 6.16
CA SER A 30 -21.76 -5.60 6.39
C SER A 30 -20.58 -6.55 6.16
N ILE A 31 -19.75 -6.30 5.14
CA ILE A 31 -18.57 -7.13 4.86
C ILE A 31 -17.54 -6.99 6.00
N VAL A 32 -17.30 -5.76 6.46
CA VAL A 32 -16.39 -5.46 7.57
C VAL A 32 -16.91 -6.02 8.90
N GLU A 33 -18.23 -5.96 9.12
CA GLU A 33 -18.89 -6.55 10.29
C GLU A 33 -18.70 -8.07 10.31
N PHE A 34 -18.89 -8.74 9.17
CA PHE A 34 -18.61 -10.17 9.05
C PHE A 34 -17.14 -10.48 9.39
N ALA A 35 -16.19 -9.75 8.81
CA ALA A 35 -14.78 -9.94 9.07
C ALA A 35 -14.46 -9.80 10.57
N ARG A 36 -14.99 -8.76 11.22
CA ARG A 36 -14.84 -8.54 12.67
C ARG A 36 -15.46 -9.65 13.51
N SER A 37 -16.64 -10.16 13.11
CA SER A 37 -17.31 -11.27 13.81
C SER A 37 -16.50 -12.58 13.80
N ARG A 38 -15.58 -12.70 12.83
CA ARG A 38 -14.66 -13.83 12.66
C ARG A 38 -13.22 -13.49 13.09
N GLU A 39 -13.01 -12.36 13.75
CA GLU A 39 -11.69 -11.86 14.17
C GLU A 39 -10.69 -11.75 12.99
N ILE A 40 -11.19 -11.47 11.78
CA ILE A 40 -10.36 -11.18 10.60
C ILE A 40 -9.97 -9.70 10.63
N LEU A 41 -8.68 -9.43 10.73
CA LEU A 41 -8.17 -8.06 10.60
C LEU A 41 -8.47 -7.52 9.21
N CYS A 42 -9.04 -6.32 9.19
CA CYS A 42 -9.28 -5.58 7.96
C CYS A 42 -9.01 -4.09 8.15
N GLN A 43 -8.63 -3.43 7.06
CA GLN A 43 -8.37 -1.99 7.08
C GLN A 43 -8.70 -1.33 5.75
N GLY A 44 -9.58 -0.34 5.80
CA GLY A 44 -9.82 0.58 4.69
C GLY A 44 -8.63 1.50 4.42
N ARG A 45 -8.29 1.69 3.15
CA ARG A 45 -7.21 2.58 2.70
C ARG A 45 -7.66 3.50 1.57
N GLY A 46 -6.71 4.25 1.01
CA GLY A 46 -6.99 5.17 -0.09
C GLY A 46 -7.78 6.38 0.40
N SER A 47 -8.65 6.88 -0.47
CA SER A 47 -9.46 8.06 -0.16
C SER A 47 -10.53 7.80 0.90
N ALA A 48 -10.95 6.55 1.12
CA ALA A 48 -11.95 6.21 2.13
C ALA A 48 -11.57 6.69 3.54
N ALA A 49 -10.26 6.73 3.85
CA ALA A 49 -9.77 7.23 5.14
C ALA A 49 -10.02 8.73 5.38
N ASN A 50 -10.50 9.50 4.37
CA ASN A 50 -10.94 10.88 4.55
C ASN A 50 -12.38 11.00 5.12
N SER A 51 -13.14 9.91 5.22
CA SER A 51 -14.56 9.94 5.61
C SER A 51 -14.77 9.58 7.09
N VAL A 52 -15.49 10.44 7.80
CA VAL A 52 -16.01 10.19 9.16
C VAL A 52 -17.03 9.06 9.13
N VAL A 53 -17.87 8.98 8.10
CA VAL A 53 -18.83 7.87 7.93
C VAL A 53 -18.09 6.53 7.84
N CYS A 54 -17.04 6.42 7.01
CA CYS A 54 -16.21 5.22 6.94
C CYS A 54 -15.56 4.87 8.29
N TYR A 55 -15.09 5.86 9.04
CA TYR A 55 -14.51 5.66 10.36
C TYR A 55 -15.55 5.13 11.37
N CYS A 56 -16.74 5.74 11.42
CA CYS A 56 -17.83 5.33 12.30
C CYS A 56 -18.37 3.92 11.98
N LEU A 57 -18.45 3.56 10.69
CA LEU A 57 -18.82 2.21 10.26
C LEU A 57 -17.69 1.18 10.47
N GLY A 58 -16.52 1.64 10.91
CA GLY A 58 -15.36 0.79 11.17
C GLY A 58 -14.65 0.29 9.90
N ILE A 59 -14.99 0.85 8.74
CA ILE A 59 -14.33 0.55 7.47
C ILE A 59 -12.89 1.03 7.49
N THR A 60 -12.64 2.21 8.06
CA THR A 60 -11.29 2.79 8.23
C THR A 60 -10.92 2.89 9.71
N ALA A 61 -9.63 2.93 10.00
CA ALA A 61 -9.09 3.02 11.37
C ALA A 61 -8.51 4.41 11.72
N ILE A 62 -8.52 5.34 10.76
CA ILE A 62 -7.97 6.69 10.90
C ILE A 62 -9.10 7.67 11.23
N ASP A 63 -8.90 8.50 12.25
CA ASP A 63 -9.77 9.64 12.56
C ASP A 63 -9.47 10.80 11.59
N PRO A 64 -10.35 11.07 10.61
CA PRO A 64 -10.09 12.10 9.60
C PRO A 64 -10.18 13.52 10.15
N VAL A 65 -10.91 13.74 11.25
CA VAL A 65 -11.09 15.06 11.86
C VAL A 65 -9.80 15.47 12.56
N ARG A 66 -9.23 14.58 13.39
CA ARG A 66 -7.95 14.83 14.07
C ARG A 66 -6.81 15.02 13.09
N MET A 67 -6.80 14.25 12.00
CA MET A 67 -5.77 14.36 10.98
C MET A 67 -6.00 15.51 10.01
N LYS A 68 -7.14 16.22 10.11
CA LYS A 68 -7.57 17.26 9.17
C LYS A 68 -7.49 16.71 7.73
N LEU A 69 -8.10 15.57 7.47
CA LEU A 69 -8.19 14.98 6.13
C LEU A 69 -9.30 15.67 5.32
N LEU A 70 -9.31 15.50 4.00
CA LEU A 70 -10.20 16.24 3.10
C LEU A 70 -11.24 15.30 2.48
N PHE A 71 -12.49 15.38 2.95
CA PHE A 71 -13.56 14.48 2.51
C PHE A 71 -13.83 14.54 1.00
N GLU A 72 -13.72 15.71 0.38
CA GLU A 72 -13.97 15.92 -1.04
C GLU A 72 -12.97 15.19 -1.94
N ARG A 73 -11.83 14.76 -1.38
CA ARG A 73 -10.90 13.86 -2.06
C ARG A 73 -11.51 12.48 -2.29
N PHE A 74 -12.48 12.09 -1.45
CA PHE A 74 -13.19 10.83 -1.51
C PHE A 74 -14.48 10.90 -2.32
N ILE A 75 -15.37 11.85 -2.03
CA ILE A 75 -16.64 12.03 -2.76
C ILE A 75 -16.84 13.50 -3.07
N SER A 76 -17.19 13.83 -4.33
CA SER A 76 -17.53 15.20 -4.72
C SER A 76 -18.65 15.22 -5.76
N ARG A 77 -19.52 16.23 -5.68
CA ARG A 77 -20.64 16.44 -6.64
C ARG A 77 -20.13 16.60 -8.07
N GLU A 78 -19.04 17.32 -8.23
CA GLU A 78 -18.46 17.70 -9.53
C GLU A 78 -17.86 16.50 -10.28
N ARG A 79 -17.53 15.41 -9.58
CA ARG A 79 -16.93 14.22 -10.17
C ARG A 79 -17.96 13.30 -10.82
N ASN A 80 -19.13 13.13 -10.20
CA ASN A 80 -20.15 12.17 -10.62
C ASN A 80 -19.59 10.76 -10.96
N GLU A 81 -18.54 10.32 -10.25
CA GLU A 81 -17.96 8.98 -10.35
C GLU A 81 -18.18 8.26 -9.01
N PRO A 82 -18.55 6.95 -9.04
CA PRO A 82 -18.70 6.15 -7.83
C PRO A 82 -17.46 6.23 -6.92
N PRO A 83 -17.65 6.28 -5.59
CA PRO A 83 -16.53 6.16 -4.66
C PRO A 83 -15.86 4.79 -4.80
N ASP A 84 -14.53 4.77 -4.78
CA ASP A 84 -13.74 3.55 -4.67
C ASP A 84 -13.28 3.38 -3.21
N ILE A 85 -13.80 2.37 -2.52
CA ILE A 85 -13.35 1.98 -1.18
C ILE A 85 -12.56 0.68 -1.29
N ASP A 86 -11.26 0.81 -1.05
CA ASP A 86 -10.33 -0.31 -0.92
C ASP A 86 -10.32 -0.81 0.53
N VAL A 87 -10.61 -2.10 0.74
CA VAL A 87 -10.46 -2.74 2.06
C VAL A 87 -9.47 -3.89 1.96
N ASP A 88 -8.39 -3.80 2.74
CA ASP A 88 -7.45 -4.90 2.91
C ASP A 88 -7.95 -5.87 3.97
N PHE A 89 -7.85 -7.17 3.68
CA PHE A 89 -8.08 -8.26 4.61
C PHE A 89 -6.79 -9.08 4.83
N GLU A 90 -6.76 -9.88 5.88
CA GLU A 90 -5.74 -10.93 6.03
C GLU A 90 -5.64 -11.79 4.77
N HIS A 91 -4.44 -11.90 4.19
CA HIS A 91 -4.23 -12.63 2.95
C HIS A 91 -4.75 -14.07 2.98
N GLU A 92 -4.54 -14.78 4.08
CA GLU A 92 -4.90 -16.20 4.20
C GLU A 92 -6.39 -16.41 4.51
N ARG A 93 -7.07 -15.39 5.05
CA ARG A 93 -8.49 -15.46 5.47
C ARG A 93 -9.43 -14.66 4.59
N ARG A 94 -8.91 -13.96 3.57
CA ARG A 94 -9.70 -13.22 2.58
C ARG A 94 -10.75 -14.10 1.91
N GLU A 95 -10.45 -15.40 1.70
CA GLU A 95 -11.41 -16.30 1.08
C GLU A 95 -12.71 -16.46 1.87
N GLU A 96 -12.64 -16.48 3.21
CA GLU A 96 -13.82 -16.52 4.07
C GLU A 96 -14.75 -15.32 3.78
N VAL A 97 -14.18 -14.15 3.52
CA VAL A 97 -14.91 -12.93 3.21
C VAL A 97 -15.54 -12.99 1.82
N LEU A 98 -14.81 -13.49 0.81
CA LEU A 98 -15.35 -13.66 -0.54
C LEU A 98 -16.52 -14.65 -0.55
N GLN A 99 -16.38 -15.79 0.15
CA GLN A 99 -17.44 -16.78 0.27
C GLN A 99 -18.67 -16.23 0.99
N HIS A 100 -18.50 -15.45 2.05
CA HIS A 100 -19.62 -14.77 2.71
C HIS A 100 -20.42 -13.88 1.74
N ILE A 101 -19.75 -13.16 0.84
CA ILE A 101 -20.40 -12.31 -0.15
C ILE A 101 -21.16 -13.18 -1.17
N TYR A 102 -20.55 -14.27 -1.64
CA TYR A 102 -21.23 -15.21 -2.53
C TYR A 102 -22.46 -15.86 -1.89
N GLU A 103 -22.40 -16.23 -0.61
CA GLU A 103 -23.53 -16.78 0.14
C GLU A 103 -24.64 -15.74 0.31
N LYS A 104 -24.28 -14.50 0.67
CA LYS A 104 -25.23 -13.43 0.96
C LYS A 104 -25.96 -12.92 -0.28
N TYR A 105 -25.24 -12.68 -1.36
CA TYR A 105 -25.80 -12.08 -2.59
C TYR A 105 -26.12 -13.12 -3.67
N GLY A 106 -25.49 -14.30 -3.60
CA GLY A 106 -25.58 -15.35 -4.61
C GLY A 106 -24.55 -15.18 -5.72
N ARG A 107 -23.89 -16.27 -6.13
CA ARG A 107 -22.89 -16.32 -7.24
C ARG A 107 -23.41 -15.82 -8.59
N HIS A 108 -24.73 -15.71 -8.75
CA HIS A 108 -25.37 -15.15 -9.94
C HIS A 108 -25.42 -13.61 -9.92
N ARG A 109 -25.23 -12.95 -8.77
CA ARG A 109 -25.23 -11.49 -8.60
C ARG A 109 -23.90 -10.91 -8.12
N ALA A 110 -22.99 -11.79 -7.73
CA ALA A 110 -21.70 -11.48 -7.17
C ALA A 110 -20.62 -12.26 -7.92
N ALA A 111 -19.53 -11.59 -8.32
CA ALA A 111 -18.40 -12.21 -9.00
C ALA A 111 -17.12 -11.37 -8.87
N MET A 112 -15.98 -12.03 -8.97
CA MET A 112 -14.69 -11.36 -9.17
C MET A 112 -14.65 -10.71 -10.55
N VAL A 113 -13.85 -9.67 -10.69
CA VAL A 113 -13.57 -8.99 -11.97
C VAL A 113 -12.33 -9.61 -12.61
N CYS A 114 -12.24 -9.66 -13.95
CA CYS A 114 -11.04 -10.16 -14.61
C CYS A 114 -9.91 -9.11 -14.63
N GLU A 115 -8.73 -9.55 -15.04
CA GLU A 115 -7.64 -8.69 -15.44
C GLU A 115 -7.14 -9.14 -16.82
N VAL A 116 -7.16 -8.23 -17.80
CA VAL A 116 -6.67 -8.52 -19.15
C VAL A 116 -5.15 -8.39 -19.17
N ILE A 117 -4.45 -9.51 -19.14
CA ILE A 117 -2.98 -9.51 -19.18
C ILE A 117 -2.54 -9.35 -20.62
N SER A 118 -1.84 -8.26 -20.92
CA SER A 118 -1.20 -8.01 -22.21
C SER A 118 0.29 -8.38 -22.21
N TYR A 119 0.83 -8.65 -23.39
CA TYR A 119 2.27 -8.78 -23.57
C TYR A 119 2.96 -7.45 -23.24
N ARG A 120 3.95 -7.52 -22.35
CA ARG A 120 4.91 -6.45 -22.07
C ARG A 120 6.28 -6.89 -22.56
N GLY A 121 7.22 -5.97 -22.80
CA GLY A 121 8.55 -6.27 -23.36
C GLY A 121 9.19 -7.58 -22.86
N ARG A 122 9.24 -7.82 -21.54
CA ARG A 122 9.81 -9.07 -20.98
C ARG A 122 9.01 -10.33 -21.31
N SER A 123 7.68 -10.31 -21.21
CA SER A 123 6.87 -11.49 -21.52
C SER A 123 6.83 -11.76 -23.02
N ALA A 124 6.81 -10.70 -23.84
CA ALA A 124 6.88 -10.79 -25.29
C ALA A 124 8.18 -11.45 -25.74
N LEU A 125 9.34 -10.96 -25.27
CA LEU A 125 10.64 -11.57 -25.57
C LEU A 125 10.73 -13.02 -25.14
N ARG A 126 10.19 -13.36 -23.96
CA ARG A 126 10.27 -14.73 -23.44
C ARG A 126 9.48 -15.72 -24.29
N ASP A 127 8.28 -15.37 -24.69
CA ASP A 127 7.42 -16.28 -25.45
C ASP A 127 7.86 -16.34 -26.93
N VAL A 128 8.21 -15.20 -27.55
CA VAL A 128 8.77 -15.16 -28.92
C VAL A 128 10.11 -15.88 -28.99
N GLY A 129 11.03 -15.61 -28.06
CA GLY A 129 12.37 -16.21 -28.06
C GLY A 129 12.32 -17.74 -27.95
N LYS A 130 11.45 -18.28 -27.09
CA LYS A 130 11.20 -19.74 -27.02
C LYS A 130 10.67 -20.29 -28.35
N THR A 131 9.71 -19.59 -28.96
CA THR A 131 9.11 -20.01 -30.24
C THR A 131 10.14 -20.00 -31.38
N LEU A 132 11.08 -19.06 -31.39
CA LEU A 132 12.18 -19.02 -32.37
C LEU A 132 13.34 -19.97 -32.04
N GLY A 133 13.23 -20.77 -30.98
CA GLY A 133 14.20 -21.81 -30.64
C GLY A 133 15.38 -21.36 -29.78
N LEU A 134 15.31 -20.18 -29.16
CA LEU A 134 16.33 -19.75 -28.22
C LEU A 134 16.32 -20.63 -26.95
N SER A 135 17.51 -20.91 -26.42
CA SER A 135 17.65 -21.57 -25.13
C SER A 135 17.09 -20.70 -23.99
N LEU A 136 16.68 -21.33 -22.88
CA LEU A 136 16.16 -20.59 -21.72
C LEU A 136 17.18 -19.59 -21.14
N ASP A 137 18.48 -19.90 -21.21
CA ASP A 137 19.54 -18.99 -20.79
C ASP A 137 19.61 -17.74 -21.68
N GLN A 138 19.56 -17.91 -23.01
CA GLN A 138 19.50 -16.78 -23.94
C GLN A 138 18.25 -15.94 -23.71
N VAL A 139 17.09 -16.57 -23.54
CA VAL A 139 15.83 -15.89 -23.22
C VAL A 139 15.90 -15.12 -21.91
N ASP A 140 16.52 -15.70 -20.87
CA ASP A 140 16.71 -15.03 -19.58
C ASP A 140 17.65 -13.83 -19.67
N ARG A 141 18.72 -13.93 -20.44
CA ARG A 141 19.65 -12.82 -20.70
C ARG A 141 18.96 -11.68 -21.45
N LEU A 142 18.23 -11.99 -22.52
CA LEU A 142 17.44 -11.02 -23.29
C LEU A 142 16.36 -10.34 -22.43
N ALA A 143 15.61 -11.11 -21.64
CA ALA A 143 14.57 -10.54 -20.80
C ALA A 143 15.14 -9.64 -19.68
N ARG A 144 16.39 -9.86 -19.26
CA ARG A 144 17.08 -9.04 -18.26
C ARG A 144 17.66 -7.75 -18.83
N SER A 145 18.00 -7.69 -20.12
CA SER A 145 18.52 -6.47 -20.75
C SER A 145 17.45 -5.40 -20.94
N ILE A 146 16.17 -5.79 -21.02
CA ILE A 146 15.07 -4.82 -20.96
C ILE A 146 15.07 -4.12 -19.59
N SER A 147 15.29 -2.80 -19.65
CA SER A 147 15.16 -1.90 -18.51
C SER A 147 13.77 -2.04 -17.90
N ARG A 148 13.67 -1.87 -16.57
CA ARG A 148 12.43 -2.12 -15.81
C ARG A 148 11.27 -1.17 -16.21
N TRP A 149 11.50 -0.23 -17.12
CA TRP A 149 10.67 0.93 -17.44
C TRP A 149 10.12 0.94 -18.87
N GLY A 150 9.92 -0.22 -19.48
CA GLY A 150 9.12 -0.33 -20.71
C GLY A 150 9.77 0.24 -21.96
N GLU A 151 11.09 0.39 -21.98
CA GLU A 151 11.81 0.57 -23.24
C GLU A 151 11.79 -0.73 -24.02
N SER A 152 11.37 -0.66 -25.27
CA SER A 152 11.47 -1.77 -26.21
C SER A 152 12.95 -2.19 -26.30
N ALA A 153 13.21 -3.50 -26.32
CA ALA A 153 14.56 -4.01 -26.46
C ALA A 153 15.20 -3.45 -27.73
N SER A 154 16.32 -2.74 -27.58
CA SER A 154 17.07 -2.18 -28.69
C SER A 154 18.27 -3.06 -29.03
N VAL A 155 18.83 -2.86 -30.22
CA VAL A 155 20.03 -3.58 -30.67
C VAL A 155 21.23 -3.25 -29.77
N GLU A 156 21.28 -2.03 -29.23
CA GLU A 156 22.30 -1.59 -28.28
C GLU A 156 22.20 -2.38 -26.95
N ALA A 157 20.98 -2.65 -26.47
CA ALA A 157 20.76 -3.46 -25.28
C ALA A 157 21.13 -4.94 -25.48
N LEU A 158 21.18 -5.44 -26.72
CA LEU A 158 21.67 -6.80 -27.02
C LEU A 158 23.18 -6.92 -26.81
N ALA A 159 23.95 -5.89 -27.20
CA ALA A 159 25.41 -5.93 -27.11
C ALA A 159 25.89 -6.13 -25.66
N GLU A 160 25.14 -5.60 -24.68
CA GLU A 160 25.44 -5.74 -23.25
C GLU A 160 25.13 -7.15 -22.70
N THR A 161 24.40 -8.00 -23.43
CA THR A 161 24.04 -9.36 -22.98
C THR A 161 25.10 -10.42 -23.28
N GLY A 162 26.14 -10.06 -24.02
CA GLY A 162 27.13 -11.02 -24.55
C GLY A 162 26.56 -11.96 -25.61
N LEU A 163 25.42 -11.60 -26.21
CA LEU A 163 24.84 -12.27 -27.38
C LEU A 163 25.27 -11.53 -28.64
N ASP A 164 25.38 -12.24 -29.76
CA ASP A 164 25.77 -11.65 -31.05
C ASP A 164 24.65 -10.74 -31.58
N PRO A 165 24.85 -9.41 -31.64
CA PRO A 165 23.82 -8.48 -32.10
C PRO A 165 23.53 -8.60 -33.61
N SER A 166 24.37 -9.34 -34.35
CA SER A 166 24.15 -9.65 -35.76
C SER A 166 23.40 -10.97 -36.00
N ASP A 167 23.15 -11.76 -34.96
CA ASP A 167 22.40 -13.01 -35.09
C ASP A 167 20.96 -12.70 -35.55
N ARG A 168 20.62 -13.26 -36.73
CA ARG A 168 19.33 -13.05 -37.37
C ARG A 168 18.16 -13.48 -36.48
N THR A 169 18.31 -14.58 -35.74
CA THR A 169 17.26 -15.11 -34.84
C THR A 169 17.01 -14.16 -33.68
N LEU A 170 18.06 -13.54 -33.14
CA LEU A 170 17.94 -12.54 -32.08
C LEU A 170 17.27 -11.26 -32.58
N LEU A 171 17.68 -10.77 -33.76
CA LEU A 171 17.04 -9.59 -34.38
C LEU A 171 15.56 -9.83 -34.69
N LEU A 172 15.22 -10.99 -35.25
CA LEU A 172 13.83 -11.42 -35.47
C LEU A 172 13.05 -11.53 -34.15
N THR A 173 13.69 -12.01 -33.07
CA THR A 173 13.06 -12.08 -31.74
C THR A 173 12.67 -10.70 -31.25
N LEU A 174 13.57 -9.71 -31.38
CA LEU A 174 13.29 -8.33 -30.97
C LEU A 174 12.16 -7.71 -31.75
N GLU A 175 12.21 -7.84 -33.08
CA GLU A 175 11.21 -7.29 -33.99
C GLU A 175 9.82 -7.86 -33.69
N LEU A 176 9.69 -9.19 -33.64
CA LEU A 176 8.42 -9.86 -33.39
C LEU A 176 7.91 -9.60 -31.96
N ALA A 177 8.79 -9.51 -30.97
CA ALA A 177 8.40 -9.15 -29.61
C ALA A 177 7.84 -7.72 -29.52
N GLY A 178 8.41 -6.78 -30.27
CA GLY A 178 7.89 -5.41 -30.38
C GLY A 178 6.52 -5.36 -31.06
N GLN A 179 6.30 -6.20 -32.09
CA GLN A 179 5.01 -6.25 -32.80
C GLN A 179 3.85 -6.77 -31.93
N ILE A 180 4.12 -7.68 -30.99
CA ILE A 180 3.08 -8.23 -30.10
C ILE A 180 2.94 -7.46 -28.78
N GLU A 181 3.77 -6.44 -28.53
CA GLU A 181 3.65 -5.65 -27.30
C GLU A 181 2.27 -4.97 -27.23
N GLY A 182 1.60 -5.12 -26.08
CA GLY A 182 0.23 -4.66 -25.86
C GLY A 182 -0.86 -5.63 -26.34
N PHE A 183 -0.54 -6.68 -27.10
CA PHE A 183 -1.55 -7.67 -27.49
C PHE A 183 -2.07 -8.43 -26.25
N PRO A 184 -3.36 -8.78 -26.20
CA PRO A 184 -3.91 -9.58 -25.11
C PRO A 184 -3.27 -10.98 -25.11
N ARG A 185 -2.85 -11.45 -23.95
CA ARG A 185 -2.21 -12.77 -23.76
C ARG A 185 -3.17 -13.78 -23.15
N HIS A 186 -3.85 -13.41 -22.07
CA HIS A 186 -4.84 -14.24 -21.38
C HIS A 186 -5.64 -13.39 -20.38
N LEU A 187 -6.79 -13.91 -19.95
CA LEU A 187 -7.52 -13.40 -18.79
C LEU A 187 -6.92 -13.96 -17.50
N SER A 188 -6.78 -13.10 -16.51
CA SER A 188 -6.50 -13.46 -15.12
C SER A 188 -7.64 -12.96 -14.23
N ILE A 189 -7.57 -13.23 -12.94
CA ILE A 189 -8.53 -12.72 -11.96
C ILE A 189 -7.91 -11.49 -11.31
N HIS A 190 -8.66 -10.39 -11.26
CA HIS A 190 -8.21 -9.18 -10.59
C HIS A 190 -7.92 -9.50 -9.12
N SER A 191 -6.81 -8.97 -8.62
CA SER A 191 -6.36 -9.19 -7.25
C SER A 191 -7.32 -8.73 -6.14
N GLY A 192 -8.42 -8.03 -6.46
CA GLY A 192 -9.23 -7.29 -5.50
C GLY A 192 -10.65 -6.98 -5.98
N GLY A 193 -10.82 -6.63 -7.26
CA GLY A 193 -12.08 -6.18 -7.83
C GLY A 193 -13.18 -7.24 -7.71
N PHE A 194 -14.30 -6.82 -7.12
CA PHE A 194 -15.48 -7.63 -6.90
C PHE A 194 -16.72 -6.84 -7.31
N ALA A 195 -17.54 -7.40 -8.20
CA ALA A 195 -18.76 -6.79 -8.70
C ALA A 195 -19.99 -7.36 -7.96
N ILE A 196 -20.91 -6.48 -7.56
CA ILE A 196 -22.20 -6.87 -6.95
C ILE A 196 -23.33 -6.12 -7.67
N THR A 197 -24.31 -6.87 -8.19
CA THR A 197 -25.43 -6.32 -8.95
C THR A 197 -26.78 -6.66 -8.32
N LYS A 198 -27.80 -5.86 -8.64
CA LYS A 198 -29.19 -6.11 -8.21
C LYS A 198 -29.81 -7.31 -8.93
N GLY A 199 -29.63 -7.36 -10.26
CA GLY A 199 -30.05 -8.47 -11.12
C GLY A 199 -28.89 -9.41 -11.45
N PRO A 200 -29.16 -10.54 -12.12
CA PRO A 200 -28.12 -11.50 -12.48
C PRO A 200 -27.01 -10.92 -13.36
N LEU A 201 -25.76 -11.24 -13.05
CA LEU A 201 -24.58 -10.81 -13.80
C LEU A 201 -24.56 -11.37 -15.23
N TYR A 202 -25.05 -12.59 -15.43
CA TYR A 202 -25.08 -13.23 -16.75
C TYR A 202 -26.04 -12.56 -17.75
N ASP A 203 -26.93 -11.68 -17.29
CA ASP A 203 -27.75 -10.83 -18.17
C ASP A 203 -26.95 -9.65 -18.74
N LEU A 204 -25.77 -9.36 -18.16
CA LEU A 204 -24.90 -8.23 -18.52
C LEU A 204 -23.59 -8.68 -19.17
N VAL A 205 -22.95 -9.70 -18.61
CA VAL A 205 -21.60 -10.16 -18.99
C VAL A 205 -21.46 -11.67 -18.75
N PRO A 206 -20.77 -12.42 -19.63
CA PRO A 206 -20.47 -13.82 -19.37
C PRO A 206 -19.76 -14.04 -18.03
N VAL A 207 -20.23 -15.04 -17.29
CA VAL A 207 -19.69 -15.43 -15.98
C VAL A 207 -19.07 -16.82 -16.10
N GLU A 208 -17.83 -16.96 -15.64
CA GLU A 208 -17.09 -18.22 -15.65
C GLU A 208 -16.78 -18.69 -14.23
N ASN A 209 -16.57 -19.99 -14.06
CA ASN A 209 -15.98 -20.51 -12.85
C ASN A 209 -14.49 -20.15 -12.83
N ALA A 210 -14.01 -19.63 -11.71
CA ALA A 210 -12.59 -19.42 -11.50
C ALA A 210 -11.88 -20.75 -11.19
N SER A 211 -10.55 -20.75 -11.25
CA SER A 211 -9.73 -21.92 -10.93
C SER A 211 -9.87 -22.41 -9.48
N MET A 212 -10.16 -21.49 -8.55
CA MET A 212 -10.49 -21.83 -7.17
C MET A 212 -11.97 -22.21 -7.06
N GLU A 213 -12.22 -23.32 -6.37
CA GLU A 213 -13.57 -23.82 -6.12
C GLU A 213 -14.44 -22.76 -5.45
N GLY A 214 -15.73 -22.71 -5.82
CA GLY A 214 -16.69 -21.77 -5.25
C GLY A 214 -16.58 -20.32 -5.75
N ARG A 215 -15.59 -19.97 -6.59
CA ARG A 215 -15.44 -18.62 -7.13
C ARG A 215 -16.03 -18.48 -8.54
N THR A 216 -16.54 -17.29 -8.85
CA THR A 216 -16.95 -16.86 -10.20
C THR A 216 -16.23 -15.59 -10.60
N VAL A 217 -15.98 -15.44 -11.89
CA VAL A 217 -15.33 -14.26 -12.48
C VAL A 217 -16.13 -13.78 -13.70
N VAL A 218 -16.28 -12.46 -13.86
CA VAL A 218 -16.82 -11.86 -15.08
C VAL A 218 -15.70 -11.58 -16.07
N GLN A 219 -15.97 -11.63 -17.38
CA GLN A 219 -14.96 -11.38 -18.41
C GLN A 219 -14.58 -9.90 -18.58
N TRP A 220 -15.25 -8.98 -17.88
CA TRP A 220 -14.94 -7.55 -17.85
C TRP A 220 -13.85 -7.24 -16.83
N ASP A 221 -12.98 -6.29 -17.18
CA ASP A 221 -11.98 -5.76 -16.26
C ASP A 221 -12.54 -4.63 -15.38
N LYS A 222 -11.68 -4.03 -14.55
CA LYS A 222 -12.08 -2.95 -13.63
C LYS A 222 -12.65 -1.73 -14.36
N ASP A 223 -12.11 -1.40 -15.53
CA ASP A 223 -12.51 -0.22 -16.28
C ASP A 223 -13.83 -0.48 -17.02
N ASP A 224 -14.00 -1.69 -17.57
CA ASP A 224 -15.26 -2.14 -18.19
C ASP A 224 -16.43 -2.14 -17.19
N VAL A 225 -16.21 -2.69 -15.99
CA VAL A 225 -17.24 -2.72 -14.91
C VAL A 225 -17.62 -1.29 -14.49
N ALA A 226 -16.63 -0.39 -14.38
CA ALA A 226 -16.88 1.01 -14.07
C ALA A 226 -17.64 1.73 -15.18
N ALA A 227 -17.29 1.49 -16.45
CA ALA A 227 -17.97 2.05 -17.62
C ALA A 227 -19.43 1.56 -17.72
N ALA A 228 -19.71 0.34 -17.27
CA ALA A 228 -21.07 -0.21 -17.18
C ALA A 228 -21.90 0.38 -16.02
N GLY A 229 -21.32 1.27 -15.20
CA GLY A 229 -21.99 1.83 -14.02
C GLY A 229 -22.24 0.80 -12.92
N ILE A 230 -21.54 -0.33 -12.94
CA ILE A 230 -21.67 -1.37 -11.93
C ILE A 230 -20.82 -0.98 -10.72
N LEU A 231 -21.44 -1.06 -9.55
CA LEU A 231 -20.78 -0.79 -8.29
C LEU A 231 -19.79 -1.91 -8.00
N LYS A 232 -18.52 -1.54 -7.85
CA LYS A 232 -17.43 -2.46 -7.51
C LYS A 232 -16.92 -2.20 -6.09
N VAL A 233 -16.44 -3.26 -5.47
CA VAL A 233 -15.72 -3.22 -4.20
C VAL A 233 -14.35 -3.83 -4.41
N ASP A 234 -13.30 -3.15 -3.98
CA ASP A 234 -11.94 -3.68 -4.06
C ASP A 234 -11.60 -4.37 -2.72
N LEU A 235 -11.80 -5.69 -2.69
CA LEU A 235 -11.54 -6.56 -1.54
C LEU A 235 -10.14 -7.12 -1.64
N LEU A 236 -9.17 -6.45 -1.04
CA LEU A 236 -7.74 -6.72 -1.24
C LEU A 236 -7.20 -7.66 -0.16
N SER A 237 -6.03 -8.26 -0.41
CA SER A 237 -5.31 -9.08 0.55
C SER A 237 -3.98 -8.44 0.93
N LEU A 238 -3.70 -8.38 2.24
CA LEU A 238 -2.44 -7.86 2.76
C LEU A 238 -1.77 -8.89 3.68
N GLY A 239 -0.62 -9.41 3.25
CA GLY A 239 0.12 -10.44 4.02
C GLY A 239 0.51 -9.98 5.42
N MET A 240 0.83 -8.68 5.58
CA MET A 240 1.16 -8.13 6.89
C MET A 240 0.00 -8.20 7.88
N LEU A 241 -1.25 -8.08 7.44
CA LEU A 241 -2.39 -8.24 8.34
C LEU A 241 -2.46 -9.68 8.87
N SER A 242 -2.18 -10.69 8.03
CA SER A 242 -2.03 -12.08 8.49
C SER A 242 -0.90 -12.21 9.52
N ALA A 243 0.27 -11.62 9.25
CA ALA A 243 1.42 -11.72 10.15
C ALA A 243 1.14 -11.04 11.50
N VAL A 244 0.49 -9.88 11.50
CA VAL A 244 0.07 -9.19 12.72
C VAL A 244 -0.99 -10.01 13.46
N SER A 245 -2.00 -10.53 12.78
CA SER A 245 -3.04 -11.38 13.38
C SER A 245 -2.44 -12.60 14.08
N LYS A 246 -1.54 -13.32 13.40
CA LYS A 246 -0.81 -14.46 13.98
C LYS A 246 0.11 -14.07 15.12
N THR A 247 0.73 -12.89 15.05
CA THR A 247 1.55 -12.36 16.15
C THR A 247 0.69 -12.09 17.38
N LEU A 248 -0.45 -11.40 17.22
CA LEU A 248 -1.38 -11.11 18.32
C LEU A 248 -1.95 -12.39 18.93
N ALA A 249 -2.29 -13.38 18.10
CA ALA A 249 -2.71 -14.70 18.56
C ALA A 249 -1.61 -15.39 19.38
N THR A 250 -0.37 -15.37 18.89
CA THR A 250 0.79 -15.94 19.59
C THR A 250 1.02 -15.25 20.94
N VAL A 251 0.93 -13.91 21.00
CA VAL A 251 1.06 -13.14 22.26
C VAL A 251 -0.06 -13.51 23.23
N ARG A 252 -1.31 -13.65 22.75
CA ARG A 252 -2.44 -14.09 23.59
C ARG A 252 -2.22 -15.48 24.16
N GLU A 253 -1.76 -16.43 23.35
CA GLU A 253 -1.51 -17.82 23.75
C GLU A 253 -0.34 -17.96 24.74
N THR A 254 0.74 -17.21 24.53
CA THR A 254 1.99 -17.40 25.28
C THR A 254 2.13 -16.47 26.48
N GLU A 255 1.60 -15.25 26.39
CA GLU A 255 1.71 -14.23 27.44
C GLU A 255 0.38 -13.93 28.13
N GLY A 256 -0.74 -14.47 27.64
CA GLY A 256 -2.08 -14.21 28.18
C GLY A 256 -2.59 -12.77 27.95
N LYS A 257 -1.88 -11.98 27.14
CA LYS A 257 -2.24 -10.58 26.86
C LYS A 257 -3.23 -10.50 25.71
N GLN A 258 -4.40 -9.90 25.95
CA GLN A 258 -5.38 -9.64 24.90
C GLN A 258 -5.06 -8.32 24.21
N LEU A 259 -4.24 -8.38 23.16
CA LEU A 259 -3.90 -7.24 22.34
C LEU A 259 -4.71 -7.24 21.03
N SER A 260 -5.03 -6.03 20.57
CA SER A 260 -5.61 -5.74 19.26
C SER A 260 -4.90 -4.53 18.65
N LEU A 261 -5.10 -4.27 17.35
CA LEU A 261 -4.57 -3.05 16.72
C LEU A 261 -5.00 -1.77 17.46
N ALA A 262 -6.20 -1.75 18.05
CA ALA A 262 -6.72 -0.60 18.78
C ALA A 262 -6.15 -0.48 20.22
N SER A 263 -5.64 -1.56 20.80
CA SER A 263 -5.08 -1.55 22.16
C SER A 263 -3.55 -1.40 22.19
N ILE A 264 -2.88 -1.41 21.04
CA ILE A 264 -1.46 -1.08 20.95
C ILE A 264 -1.27 0.37 21.43
N PRO A 265 -0.39 0.63 22.41
CA PRO A 265 -0.14 1.98 22.90
C PRO A 265 0.25 2.94 21.77
N ALA A 266 -0.38 4.10 21.69
CA ALA A 266 0.03 5.15 20.76
C ALA A 266 1.29 5.86 21.26
N GLU A 267 2.10 6.36 20.34
CA GLU A 267 3.23 7.25 20.60
C GLU A 267 4.33 6.65 21.53
N ASP A 268 4.59 5.34 21.43
CA ASP A 268 5.58 4.65 22.26
C ASP A 268 7.03 5.08 21.93
N PRO A 269 7.75 5.73 22.88
CA PRO A 269 9.10 6.22 22.62
C PRO A 269 10.11 5.13 22.29
N ALA A 270 9.96 3.93 22.85
CA ALA A 270 10.87 2.81 22.62
C ALA A 270 10.76 2.26 21.18
N THR A 271 9.54 2.23 20.64
CA THR A 271 9.28 1.89 19.23
C THR A 271 9.93 2.92 18.31
N TYR A 272 9.77 4.21 18.59
CA TYR A 272 10.42 5.25 17.79
C TYR A 272 11.93 5.20 17.88
N ALA A 273 12.51 5.02 19.07
CA ALA A 273 13.97 4.88 19.23
C ALA A 273 14.53 3.71 18.40
N MET A 274 13.83 2.57 18.36
CA MET A 274 14.19 1.44 17.51
C MET A 274 14.21 1.82 16.02
N LEU A 275 13.16 2.51 15.57
CA LEU A 275 13.07 2.99 14.19
C LEU A 275 14.13 4.03 13.87
N GLN A 276 14.48 4.94 14.78
CA GLN A 276 15.54 5.93 14.59
C GLN A 276 16.91 5.29 14.30
N ASP A 277 17.15 4.08 14.80
CA ASP A 277 18.38 3.32 14.53
C ASP A 277 18.25 2.37 13.32
N ALA A 278 17.24 2.60 12.47
CA ALA A 278 16.93 1.82 11.27
C ALA A 278 16.64 0.33 11.51
N ASP A 279 16.23 -0.06 12.72
CA ASP A 279 15.93 -1.44 13.06
C ASP A 279 14.50 -1.82 12.68
N SER A 280 14.28 -1.93 11.37
CA SER A 280 12.96 -2.13 10.77
C SER A 280 12.84 -3.40 9.91
N VAL A 281 13.77 -4.35 10.02
CA VAL A 281 13.66 -5.66 9.34
C VAL A 281 12.32 -6.33 9.69
N GLY A 282 11.54 -6.72 8.69
CA GLY A 282 10.22 -7.35 8.86
C GLY A 282 9.07 -6.38 9.15
N VAL A 283 9.35 -5.07 9.28
CA VAL A 283 8.34 -4.05 9.57
C VAL A 283 7.67 -3.56 8.29
N PHE A 284 6.35 -3.40 8.32
CA PHE A 284 5.58 -3.03 7.14
C PHE A 284 5.99 -1.67 6.55
N GLN A 285 6.13 -1.61 5.22
CA GLN A 285 6.45 -0.41 4.39
C GLN A 285 7.82 0.25 4.62
N ILE A 286 8.40 0.17 5.81
CA ILE A 286 9.63 0.89 6.19
C ILE A 286 10.86 -0.02 6.33
N GLU A 287 10.82 -1.22 5.75
CA GLU A 287 11.91 -2.22 5.83
C GLU A 287 12.86 -2.24 4.62
N SER A 288 12.54 -1.53 3.54
CA SER A 288 13.42 -1.47 2.36
C SER A 288 14.70 -0.69 2.67
N ARG A 289 15.80 -0.97 1.94
CA ARG A 289 17.08 -0.24 2.14
C ARG A 289 16.94 1.27 2.07
N ALA A 290 16.11 1.78 1.15
CA ALA A 290 15.91 3.22 0.99
C ALA A 290 15.17 3.83 2.20
N GLN A 291 14.19 3.11 2.75
CA GLN A 291 13.47 3.50 3.96
C GLN A 291 14.36 3.38 5.21
N MET A 292 15.08 2.27 5.36
CA MET A 292 16.05 2.09 6.45
C MET A 292 17.12 3.19 6.48
N ASN A 293 17.59 3.67 5.33
CA ASN A 293 18.53 4.79 5.25
C ASN A 293 17.87 6.15 5.57
N MET A 294 16.55 6.25 5.43
CA MET A 294 15.80 7.48 5.70
C MET A 294 15.48 7.61 7.19
N LEU A 295 15.11 6.52 7.85
CA LEU A 295 14.72 6.47 9.25
C LEU A 295 15.68 7.22 10.21
N PRO A 296 17.02 7.03 10.20
CA PRO A 296 17.95 7.78 11.07
C PRO A 296 18.09 9.26 10.72
N ARG A 297 17.71 9.65 9.50
CA ARG A 297 17.72 11.05 9.05
C ARG A 297 16.40 11.72 9.43
N LEU A 298 15.28 11.03 9.22
CA LEU A 298 13.97 11.51 9.61
C LEU A 298 13.85 11.60 11.13
N LYS A 299 14.39 10.64 11.87
CA LYS A 299 14.26 10.52 13.32
C LYS A 299 12.78 10.63 13.77
N PRO A 300 11.92 9.64 13.43
CA PRO A 300 10.51 9.70 13.78
C PRO A 300 10.31 9.77 15.30
N LYS A 301 9.43 10.65 15.77
CA LYS A 301 9.05 10.84 17.19
C LYS A 301 7.55 10.85 17.40
N THR A 302 6.78 10.97 16.31
CA THR A 302 5.33 11.01 16.34
C THR A 302 4.74 10.07 15.30
N PHE A 303 3.46 9.68 15.45
CA PHE A 303 2.75 8.91 14.42
C PHE A 303 2.81 9.60 13.05
N TYR A 304 2.70 10.93 13.02
CA TYR A 304 2.72 11.68 11.76
C TYR A 304 4.06 11.59 11.04
N ASP A 305 5.17 11.39 11.76
CA ASP A 305 6.46 11.17 11.12
C ASP A 305 6.47 9.87 10.30
N LEU A 306 5.77 8.83 10.76
CA LEU A 306 5.60 7.60 9.98
C LEU A 306 4.71 7.81 8.75
N VAL A 307 3.70 8.69 8.84
CA VAL A 307 2.90 9.11 7.68
C VAL A 307 3.78 9.78 6.62
N VAL A 308 4.77 10.57 7.05
CA VAL A 308 5.77 11.17 6.16
C VAL A 308 6.74 10.13 5.62
N GLU A 309 7.27 9.23 6.45
CA GLU A 309 8.22 8.17 6.05
C GLU A 309 7.67 7.29 4.92
N VAL A 310 6.41 6.87 5.04
CA VAL A 310 5.71 6.06 4.03
C VAL A 310 5.52 6.81 2.70
N ALA A 311 5.49 8.15 2.74
CA ALA A 311 5.27 9.00 1.57
C ALA A 311 6.55 9.51 0.92
N ILE A 312 7.61 9.76 1.69
CA ILE A 312 8.76 10.58 1.26
C ILE A 312 9.74 9.84 0.34
N ILE A 313 9.91 8.53 0.49
CA ILE A 313 10.80 7.72 -0.35
C ILE A 313 10.08 7.26 -1.62
N ARG A 314 9.91 8.19 -2.56
CA ARG A 314 9.26 7.97 -3.86
C ARG A 314 9.95 8.78 -4.96
N PRO A 315 9.81 8.39 -6.24
CA PRO A 315 10.38 9.15 -7.35
C PRO A 315 9.98 10.64 -7.33
N GLY A 316 8.76 10.97 -6.92
CA GLY A 316 8.26 12.35 -6.82
C GLY A 316 9.05 13.28 -5.93
N PRO A 317 9.04 13.06 -4.60
CA PRO A 317 9.82 13.87 -3.68
C PRO A 317 11.31 13.92 -4.02
N ILE A 318 11.87 12.84 -4.61
CA ILE A 318 13.27 12.78 -5.05
C ILE A 318 13.50 13.69 -6.26
N ILE A 319 12.69 13.58 -7.31
CA ILE A 319 12.75 14.39 -8.54
C ILE A 319 12.47 15.86 -8.22
N GLY A 320 11.48 16.12 -7.37
CA GLY A 320 11.12 17.46 -6.90
C GLY A 320 12.13 18.08 -5.93
N GLN A 321 13.22 17.37 -5.60
CA GLN A 321 14.26 17.81 -4.64
C GLN A 321 13.69 18.22 -3.27
N MET A 322 12.58 17.61 -2.85
CA MET A 322 11.81 18.00 -1.67
C MET A 322 12.30 17.33 -0.38
N VAL A 323 12.94 16.16 -0.50
CA VAL A 323 13.44 15.37 0.65
C VAL A 323 14.50 16.13 1.43
N HIS A 324 15.48 16.74 0.74
CA HIS A 324 16.58 17.44 1.40
C HIS A 324 16.15 18.70 2.16
N PRO A 325 15.34 19.63 1.59
CA PRO A 325 14.78 20.75 2.33
C PRO A 325 13.99 20.31 3.57
N TYR A 326 13.13 19.29 3.45
CA TYR A 326 12.36 18.79 4.58
C TYR A 326 13.26 18.33 5.73
N LEU A 327 14.28 17.52 5.42
CA LEU A 327 15.24 17.03 6.42
C LEU A 327 16.09 18.14 7.04
N ARG A 328 16.63 19.08 6.25
CA ARG A 328 17.43 20.19 6.78
C ARG A 328 16.62 21.09 7.71
N ARG A 329 15.36 21.35 7.37
CA ARG A 329 14.45 22.14 8.22
C ARG A 329 14.12 21.40 9.50
N ARG A 330 13.93 20.08 9.41
CA ARG A 330 13.68 19.22 10.56
C ARG A 330 14.87 19.17 11.52
N ASP A 331 16.09 19.13 11.00
CA ASP A 331 17.33 19.19 11.78
C ASP A 331 17.67 20.62 12.26
N GLY A 332 16.86 21.63 11.92
CA GLY A 332 17.09 23.02 12.29
C GLY A 332 18.24 23.70 11.56
N ILE A 333 18.77 23.09 10.50
CA ILE A 333 19.87 23.61 9.67
C ILE A 333 19.36 24.76 8.76
N GLU A 334 18.11 24.65 8.32
CA GLU A 334 17.44 25.64 7.46
C GLU A 334 16.17 26.14 8.18
N PRO A 335 15.88 27.45 8.21
CA PRO A 335 14.62 27.94 8.75
C PRO A 335 13.45 27.47 7.90
N VAL A 336 12.30 27.23 8.53
CA VAL A 336 11.07 26.92 7.80
C VAL A 336 10.59 28.17 7.10
N VAL A 337 10.51 28.12 5.77
CA VAL A 337 10.02 29.22 4.93
C VAL A 337 8.76 28.75 4.22
N TYR A 338 7.71 29.57 4.30
CA TYR A 338 6.48 29.40 3.55
C TYR A 338 6.44 30.39 2.38
N PRO A 339 5.89 30.02 1.22
CA PRO A 339 5.74 30.98 0.12
C PRO A 339 4.90 32.19 0.50
N HIS A 340 3.92 32.01 1.38
CA HIS A 340 3.07 33.06 1.95
C HIS A 340 2.55 32.62 3.33
N PRO A 341 2.34 33.54 4.30
CA PRO A 341 1.83 33.19 5.64
C PRO A 341 0.53 32.38 5.64
N VAL A 342 -0.35 32.62 4.66
CA VAL A 342 -1.63 31.88 4.52
C VAL A 342 -1.44 30.37 4.27
N PHE A 343 -0.26 29.93 3.85
CA PHE A 343 0.05 28.51 3.60
C PHE A 343 0.61 27.78 4.81
N GLU A 344 0.96 28.50 5.88
CA GLU A 344 1.48 27.90 7.12
C GLU A 344 0.50 26.85 7.72
N PRO A 345 -0.83 27.07 7.80
CA PRO A 345 -1.74 26.05 8.31
C PRO A 345 -1.79 24.75 7.50
N ILE A 346 -1.38 24.80 6.22
CA ILE A 346 -1.42 23.66 5.28
C ILE A 346 -0.09 22.91 5.26
N LEU A 347 1.01 23.66 5.21
CA LEU A 347 2.37 23.14 5.06
C LEU A 347 3.13 23.03 6.39
N GLY A 348 2.55 23.48 7.50
CA GLY A 348 3.22 23.52 8.81
C GLY A 348 3.70 22.15 9.27
N ARG A 349 2.84 21.13 9.15
CA ARG A 349 3.16 19.73 9.53
C ARG A 349 4.27 19.11 8.67
N THR A 350 4.47 19.64 7.47
CA THR A 350 5.50 19.21 6.52
C THR A 350 6.60 20.25 6.34
N LEU A 351 6.77 21.15 7.33
CA LEU A 351 7.87 22.11 7.40
C LEU A 351 8.02 22.96 6.12
N GLY A 352 6.91 23.43 5.55
CA GLY A 352 6.90 24.27 4.36
C GLY A 352 7.17 23.52 3.06
N VAL A 353 7.13 22.18 3.07
CA VAL A 353 7.34 21.32 1.89
C VAL A 353 6.04 20.62 1.51
N THR A 354 5.67 20.62 0.24
CA THR A 354 4.47 19.92 -0.25
C THR A 354 4.77 18.44 -0.43
N LEU A 355 4.20 17.57 0.41
CA LEU A 355 4.43 16.13 0.38
C LEU A 355 3.18 15.30 0.03
N PHE A 356 1.99 15.90 0.11
CA PHE A 356 0.72 15.20 -0.10
C PHE A 356 -0.17 15.85 -1.15
N GLN A 357 -1.01 15.05 -1.80
CA GLN A 357 -1.99 15.52 -2.80
C GLN A 357 -3.00 16.50 -2.18
N GLU A 358 -3.45 16.22 -0.96
CA GLU A 358 -4.42 17.01 -0.21
C GLU A 358 -3.86 18.41 0.12
N GLN A 359 -2.54 18.54 0.30
CA GLN A 359 -1.90 19.84 0.46
C GLN A 359 -1.99 20.67 -0.81
N VAL A 360 -1.73 20.07 -1.98
CA VAL A 360 -1.87 20.76 -3.28
C VAL A 360 -3.30 21.27 -3.46
N MET A 361 -4.30 20.44 -3.13
CA MET A 361 -5.71 20.83 -3.23
C MET A 361 -6.03 22.02 -2.31
N ARG A 362 -5.60 21.96 -1.04
CA ARG A 362 -5.81 23.05 -0.08
C ARG A 362 -5.12 24.35 -0.48
N LEU A 363 -3.93 24.25 -1.07
CA LEU A 363 -3.20 25.40 -1.59
C LEU A 363 -3.96 26.01 -2.77
N ALA A 364 -4.51 25.22 -3.69
CA ALA A 364 -5.34 25.72 -4.79
C ALA A 364 -6.59 26.47 -4.30
N VAL A 365 -7.31 25.92 -3.32
CA VAL A 365 -8.46 26.58 -2.70
C VAL A 365 -8.07 27.89 -2.05
N THR A 366 -7.02 27.87 -1.22
CA THR A 366 -6.60 29.05 -0.43
C THR A 366 -5.97 30.14 -1.30
N ALA A 367 -5.19 29.74 -2.30
CA ALA A 367 -4.47 30.66 -3.17
C ALA A 367 -5.37 31.31 -4.23
N ALA A 368 -6.25 30.52 -4.83
CA ALA A 368 -6.93 30.91 -6.06
C ALA A 368 -8.46 30.82 -5.98
N GLY A 369 -9.00 30.55 -4.79
CA GLY A 369 -10.44 30.46 -4.56
C GLY A 369 -11.07 29.33 -5.37
N PHE A 370 -10.32 28.25 -5.63
CA PHE A 370 -10.86 27.08 -6.32
C PHE A 370 -11.95 26.44 -5.46
N THR A 371 -13.00 25.92 -6.08
CA THR A 371 -13.86 24.95 -5.40
C THR A 371 -13.05 23.67 -5.12
N LEU A 372 -13.54 22.84 -4.20
CA LEU A 372 -12.84 21.61 -3.85
C LEU A 372 -12.77 20.60 -5.00
N GLY A 373 -13.77 20.56 -5.88
CA GLY A 373 -13.68 19.72 -7.07
C GLY A 373 -12.84 20.33 -8.19
N GLU A 374 -12.75 21.66 -8.33
CA GLU A 374 -11.76 22.31 -9.20
C GLU A 374 -10.32 22.00 -8.74
N ALA A 375 -10.08 21.97 -7.43
CA ALA A 375 -8.79 21.58 -6.85
C ALA A 375 -8.45 20.11 -7.15
N ASP A 376 -9.42 19.19 -7.11
CA ASP A 376 -9.19 17.80 -7.53
C ASP A 376 -8.98 17.68 -9.06
N ALA A 377 -9.70 18.49 -9.85
CA ALA A 377 -9.51 18.55 -11.29
C ALA A 377 -8.09 19.02 -11.67
N LEU A 378 -7.55 20.01 -10.96
CA LEU A 378 -6.15 20.44 -11.08
C LEU A 378 -5.19 19.29 -10.80
N ARG A 379 -5.36 18.59 -9.68
CA ARG A 379 -4.54 17.44 -9.32
C ARG A 379 -4.55 16.36 -10.41
N ARG A 380 -5.72 16.03 -10.98
CA ARG A 380 -5.83 15.03 -12.07
C ARG A 380 -5.16 15.50 -13.35
N ALA A 381 -5.39 16.75 -13.75
CA ALA A 381 -4.81 17.31 -14.97
C ALA A 381 -3.27 17.27 -14.93
N MET A 382 -2.68 17.43 -13.75
CA MET A 382 -1.24 17.31 -13.56
C MET A 382 -0.73 15.85 -13.63
N GLY A 383 -1.56 14.84 -13.35
CA GLY A 383 -1.18 13.43 -13.40
C GLY A 383 -1.18 12.83 -14.82
N HIS A 384 -1.92 13.42 -15.76
CA HIS A 384 -2.09 12.88 -17.12
C HIS A 384 -1.35 13.70 -18.18
N LYS A 385 -0.43 13.04 -18.92
CA LYS A 385 0.28 13.65 -20.06
C LYS A 385 -0.64 14.23 -21.15
N ARG A 386 -1.88 13.73 -21.26
CA ARG A 386 -2.88 14.14 -22.27
C ARG A 386 -3.63 15.44 -21.95
N SER A 387 -3.37 16.09 -20.80
CA SER A 387 -4.17 17.24 -20.33
C SER A 387 -3.40 18.56 -20.24
N HIS A 388 -2.40 18.76 -21.10
CA HIS A 388 -1.52 19.93 -21.06
C HIS A 388 -2.27 21.28 -21.18
N GLU A 389 -3.25 21.37 -22.09
CA GLU A 389 -4.04 22.60 -22.28
C GLU A 389 -4.86 22.96 -21.03
N LYS A 390 -5.55 21.96 -20.45
CA LYS A 390 -6.35 22.15 -19.23
C LYS A 390 -5.46 22.54 -18.05
N LEU A 391 -4.26 21.96 -17.96
CA LEU A 391 -3.27 22.31 -16.94
C LEU A 391 -2.82 23.77 -17.07
N MET A 392 -2.54 24.24 -18.29
CA MET A 392 -2.12 25.63 -18.52
C MET A 392 -3.21 26.64 -18.17
N GLN A 393 -4.48 26.33 -18.46
CA GLN A 393 -5.61 27.17 -18.05
C GLN A 393 -5.72 27.28 -16.52
N LEU A 394 -5.61 26.16 -15.81
CA LEU A 394 -5.67 26.15 -14.35
C LEU A 394 -4.43 26.81 -13.72
N LYS A 395 -3.26 26.68 -14.35
CA LYS A 395 -2.02 27.38 -13.95
C LYS A 395 -2.21 28.88 -13.95
N GLU A 396 -2.71 29.45 -15.05
CA GLU A 396 -2.86 30.91 -15.14
C GLU A 396 -3.85 31.42 -14.08
N ARG A 397 -4.97 30.72 -13.89
CA ARG A 397 -5.94 31.05 -12.83
C ARG A 397 -5.32 30.95 -11.43
N PHE A 398 -4.48 29.95 -11.19
CA PHE A 398 -3.76 29.78 -9.94
C PHE A 398 -2.80 30.96 -9.65
N ILE A 399 -2.02 31.36 -10.64
CA ILE A 399 -1.09 32.50 -10.55
C ILE A 399 -1.86 33.82 -10.32
N VAL A 400 -2.97 34.04 -11.04
CA VAL A 400 -3.85 35.20 -10.83
C VAL A 400 -4.42 35.23 -9.41
N GLY A 401 -4.75 34.06 -8.85
CA GLY A 401 -5.14 33.91 -7.45
C GLY A 401 -4.05 34.38 -6.49
N LEU A 402 -2.83 33.88 -6.65
CA LEU A 402 -1.67 34.24 -5.84
C LEU A 402 -1.34 35.74 -5.90
N ALA A 403 -1.53 36.37 -7.07
CA ALA A 403 -1.34 37.81 -7.21
C ALA A 403 -2.28 38.61 -6.28
N ARG A 404 -3.50 38.12 -6.01
CA ARG A 404 -4.43 38.74 -5.05
C ARG A 404 -3.96 38.61 -3.59
N LEU A 405 -3.10 37.64 -3.31
CA LEU A 405 -2.44 37.46 -2.02
C LEU A 405 -1.13 38.27 -1.92
N GLY A 406 -0.81 39.11 -2.92
CA GLY A 406 0.38 39.96 -2.91
C GLY A 406 1.67 39.28 -3.38
N LEU A 407 1.59 38.09 -3.99
CA LEU A 407 2.75 37.42 -4.59
C LEU A 407 3.01 37.95 -6.01
N THR A 408 4.28 38.14 -6.36
CA THR A 408 4.66 38.47 -7.74
C THR A 408 4.38 37.28 -8.68
N ARG A 409 4.26 37.56 -9.99
CA ARG A 409 4.10 36.50 -11.00
C ARG A 409 5.23 35.47 -10.91
N GLU A 410 6.47 35.92 -10.73
CA GLU A 410 7.65 35.07 -10.57
C GLU A 410 7.56 34.15 -9.34
N GLN A 411 7.11 34.69 -8.20
CA GLN A 411 6.88 33.90 -6.99
C GLN A 411 5.77 32.87 -7.23
N GLY A 412 4.69 33.26 -7.91
CA GLY A 412 3.59 32.33 -8.21
C GLY A 412 3.96 31.24 -9.20
N GLU A 413 4.79 31.54 -10.20
CA GLU A 413 5.35 30.55 -11.12
C GLU A 413 6.30 29.58 -10.39
N ALA A 414 7.11 30.08 -9.44
CA ALA A 414 7.98 29.24 -8.62
C ALA A 414 7.16 28.28 -7.73
N VAL A 415 6.09 28.77 -7.10
CA VAL A 415 5.16 27.96 -6.31
C VAL A 415 4.47 26.92 -7.18
N PHE A 416 3.98 27.30 -8.37
CA PHE A 416 3.36 26.36 -9.30
C PHE A 416 4.33 25.29 -9.80
N LYS A 417 5.58 25.65 -10.10
CA LYS A 417 6.62 24.71 -10.54
C LYS A 417 6.92 23.64 -9.49
N GLN A 418 6.89 24.00 -8.20
CA GLN A 418 7.00 23.02 -7.11
C GLN A 418 5.81 22.04 -7.11
N PHE A 419 4.60 22.49 -7.46
CA PHE A 419 3.44 21.60 -7.58
C PHE A 419 3.50 20.68 -8.79
N GLU A 420 3.93 21.19 -9.94
CA GLU A 420 4.03 20.40 -11.18
C GLU A 420 4.99 19.21 -11.00
N GLY A 421 6.17 19.44 -10.38
CA GLY A 421 7.11 18.37 -10.07
C GLY A 421 6.57 17.32 -9.11
N PHE A 422 5.64 17.70 -8.23
CA PHE A 422 5.00 16.79 -7.28
C PHE A 422 3.86 15.98 -7.92
N ALA A 423 3.10 16.57 -8.83
CA ALA A 423 1.81 16.02 -9.20
C ALA A 423 1.84 14.74 -10.05
N HIS A 424 2.97 14.42 -10.69
CA HIS A 424 3.18 13.10 -11.31
C HIS A 424 3.35 11.96 -10.29
N TYR A 425 3.68 12.26 -9.04
CA TYR A 425 4.15 11.29 -8.06
C TYR A 425 3.64 11.53 -6.64
N GLY A 426 2.73 12.49 -6.49
CA GLY A 426 2.20 12.91 -5.20
C GLY A 426 1.43 11.78 -4.55
N PHE A 427 1.57 11.62 -3.24
CA PHE A 427 0.93 10.53 -2.51
C PHE A 427 -0.27 11.04 -1.69
N PRO A 428 -1.41 10.32 -1.63
CA PRO A 428 -2.52 10.69 -0.77
C PRO A 428 -2.11 10.58 0.71
N GLU A 429 -2.32 11.64 1.48
CA GLU A 429 -2.09 11.68 2.93
C GLU A 429 -2.93 10.62 3.65
N SER A 430 -4.20 10.48 3.25
CA SER A 430 -5.13 9.53 3.85
C SER A 430 -4.66 8.07 3.68
N HIS A 431 -4.12 7.74 2.51
CA HIS A 431 -3.59 6.41 2.22
C HIS A 431 -2.29 6.17 2.99
N SER A 432 -1.40 7.17 3.05
CA SER A 432 -0.18 7.10 3.86
C SER A 432 -0.48 6.89 5.34
N ALA A 433 -1.50 7.57 5.86
CA ALA A 433 -1.96 7.43 7.23
C ALA A 433 -2.45 6.01 7.53
N SER A 434 -3.28 5.42 6.67
CA SER A 434 -3.71 4.03 6.83
C SER A 434 -2.52 3.07 6.90
N PHE A 435 -1.54 3.19 6.00
CA PHE A 435 -0.36 2.32 6.03
C PHE A 435 0.56 2.57 7.23
N ALA A 436 0.68 3.82 7.67
CA ALA A 436 1.47 4.17 8.86
C ALA A 436 0.93 3.48 10.13
N LEU A 437 -0.38 3.20 10.24
CA LEU A 437 -0.93 2.43 11.37
C LEU A 437 -0.36 1.00 11.43
N ILE A 438 -0.32 0.30 10.30
CA ILE A 438 0.24 -1.05 10.23
C ILE A 438 1.76 -1.01 10.43
N ALA A 439 2.44 -0.01 9.85
CA ALA A 439 3.87 0.20 10.07
C ALA A 439 4.17 0.40 11.56
N TYR A 440 3.41 1.24 12.24
CA TYR A 440 3.54 1.46 13.69
C TYR A 440 3.24 0.19 14.49
N ALA A 441 2.11 -0.48 14.23
CA ALA A 441 1.73 -1.70 14.94
C ALA A 441 2.78 -2.81 14.79
N SER A 442 3.28 -3.03 13.57
CA SER A 442 4.35 -4.00 13.31
C SER A 442 5.68 -3.62 13.96
N SER A 443 6.02 -2.34 13.99
CA SER A 443 7.20 -1.83 14.73
C SER A 443 7.07 -2.06 16.23
N TRP A 444 5.90 -1.78 16.80
CA TRP A 444 5.64 -1.98 18.22
C TRP A 444 5.70 -3.46 18.60
N LEU A 445 5.09 -4.33 17.78
CA LEU A 445 5.16 -5.78 17.98
C LEU A 445 6.59 -6.31 17.86
N LYS A 446 7.38 -5.82 16.89
CA LYS A 446 8.81 -6.14 16.80
C LYS A 446 9.55 -5.74 18.07
N ARG A 447 9.32 -4.51 18.56
CA ARG A 447 10.01 -3.95 19.72
C ARG A 447 9.69 -4.72 21.01
N HIS A 448 8.41 -4.98 21.25
CA HIS A 448 7.92 -5.46 22.56
C HIS A 448 7.68 -6.98 22.59
N HIS A 449 7.46 -7.60 21.44
CA HIS A 449 7.17 -9.03 21.31
C HIS A 449 7.96 -9.69 20.15
N PRO A 450 9.30 -9.56 20.09
CA PRO A 450 10.08 -9.98 18.91
C PRO A 450 9.96 -11.48 18.60
N ALA A 451 9.82 -12.34 19.62
CA ALA A 451 9.62 -13.78 19.42
C ALA A 451 8.28 -14.09 18.73
N ALA A 452 7.18 -13.50 19.22
CA ALA A 452 5.87 -13.66 18.59
C ALA A 452 5.84 -13.03 17.20
N PHE A 453 6.50 -11.87 17.03
CA PHE A 453 6.55 -11.15 15.76
C PHE A 453 7.25 -11.96 14.67
N VAL A 454 8.45 -12.50 14.93
CA VAL A 454 9.14 -13.36 13.96
C VAL A 454 8.35 -14.65 13.69
N CYS A 455 7.71 -15.23 14.71
CA CYS A 455 6.85 -16.40 14.55
C CYS A 455 5.69 -16.10 13.57
N GLY A 456 4.98 -14.99 13.78
CA GLY A 456 3.91 -14.53 12.90
C GLY A 456 4.38 -14.26 11.47
N LEU A 457 5.52 -13.59 11.30
CA LEU A 457 6.12 -13.34 9.98
C LEU A 457 6.46 -14.63 9.23
N LEU A 458 7.11 -15.59 9.89
CA LEU A 458 7.47 -16.88 9.29
C LEU A 458 6.24 -17.69 8.91
N ASN A 459 5.21 -17.64 9.76
CA ASN A 459 3.94 -18.31 9.52
C ASN A 459 3.08 -17.60 8.47
N SER A 460 3.48 -16.44 7.96
CA SER A 460 2.78 -15.74 6.87
C SER A 460 3.55 -15.71 5.55
N GLN A 461 4.69 -16.41 5.46
CA GLN A 461 5.45 -16.52 4.22
C GLN A 461 4.70 -17.34 3.15
N PRO A 462 4.81 -16.96 1.86
CA PRO A 462 5.69 -15.92 1.30
C PRO A 462 5.13 -14.49 1.41
N MET A 463 5.89 -13.57 2.02
CA MET A 463 5.58 -12.13 2.06
C MET A 463 6.80 -11.30 2.49
N GLY A 464 6.69 -9.97 2.39
CA GLY A 464 7.73 -9.04 2.89
C GLY A 464 8.98 -8.98 2.01
N PHE A 465 9.95 -8.17 2.42
CA PHE A 465 11.19 -7.95 1.65
C PHE A 465 12.28 -8.99 1.92
N TYR A 466 12.27 -9.60 3.11
CA TYR A 466 13.36 -10.45 3.59
C TYR A 466 12.99 -11.92 3.60
N ALA A 467 13.95 -12.76 3.21
CA ALA A 467 13.80 -14.20 3.27
C ALA A 467 13.78 -14.69 4.73
N PRO A 468 13.18 -15.88 5.01
CA PRO A 468 13.07 -16.44 6.36
C PRO A 468 14.37 -16.43 7.18
N HIS A 469 15.50 -16.76 6.58
CA HIS A 469 16.80 -16.78 7.28
C HIS A 469 17.23 -15.40 7.80
N THR A 470 16.96 -14.32 7.05
CA THR A 470 17.25 -12.95 7.51
C THR A 470 16.39 -12.57 8.70
N LEU A 471 15.10 -12.93 8.67
CA LEU A 471 14.16 -12.68 9.77
C LEU A 471 14.58 -13.43 11.05
N ILE A 472 15.02 -14.69 10.90
CA ILE A 472 15.51 -15.51 12.01
C ILE A 472 16.77 -14.90 12.62
N GLU A 473 17.74 -14.49 11.80
CA GLU A 473 18.98 -13.88 12.30
C GLU A 473 18.72 -12.52 12.97
N ASP A 474 17.78 -11.72 12.45
CA ASP A 474 17.34 -10.49 13.11
C ASP A 474 16.73 -10.77 14.49
N ALA A 475 15.84 -11.77 14.59
CA ALA A 475 15.26 -12.17 15.86
C ALA A 475 16.33 -12.68 16.86
N ARG A 476 17.35 -13.40 16.38
CA ARG A 476 18.48 -13.84 17.22
C ARG A 476 19.26 -12.66 17.78
N ARG A 477 19.51 -11.61 16.98
CA ARG A 477 20.11 -10.34 17.45
C ARG A 477 19.25 -9.67 18.52
N HIS A 478 17.94 -9.83 18.44
CA HIS A 478 16.97 -9.39 19.44
C HIS A 478 16.81 -10.34 20.64
N GLY A 479 17.72 -11.30 20.80
CA GLY A 479 17.74 -12.21 21.94
C GLY A 479 16.76 -13.37 21.85
N VAL A 480 16.15 -13.64 20.69
CA VAL A 480 15.27 -14.79 20.46
C VAL A 480 16.08 -15.98 19.92
N PRO A 481 16.38 -17.01 20.73
CA PRO A 481 17.01 -18.21 20.21
C PRO A 481 16.08 -18.92 19.23
N ALA A 482 16.63 -19.34 18.09
CA ALA A 482 15.91 -20.12 17.09
C ALA A 482 16.35 -21.59 17.14
N ARG A 483 15.41 -22.48 17.45
CA ARG A 483 15.61 -23.93 17.45
C ARG A 483 15.24 -24.48 16.07
N PRO A 484 16.05 -25.40 15.50
CA PRO A 484 15.80 -25.96 14.18
C PRO A 484 14.48 -26.75 14.15
N VAL A 485 14.06 -27.12 12.95
CA VAL A 485 12.99 -28.11 12.78
C VAL A 485 13.41 -29.41 13.44
N ASP A 486 12.48 -30.01 14.18
CA ASP A 486 12.63 -31.27 14.92
C ASP A 486 11.37 -32.11 14.70
N VAL A 487 11.53 -33.33 14.21
CA VAL A 487 10.42 -34.23 13.84
C VAL A 487 9.56 -34.68 15.01
N GLN A 488 10.07 -34.63 16.25
CA GLN A 488 9.34 -35.03 17.46
C GLN A 488 8.68 -33.84 18.16
N ARG A 489 9.07 -32.60 17.84
CA ARG A 489 8.61 -31.40 18.55
C ARG A 489 7.93 -30.34 17.69
N SER A 490 8.20 -30.30 16.39
CA SER A 490 7.71 -29.23 15.52
C SER A 490 6.35 -29.60 14.96
N GLY A 491 5.41 -28.65 15.01
CA GLY A 491 4.20 -28.71 14.19
C GLY A 491 4.48 -28.27 12.76
N TYR A 492 3.41 -28.11 11.97
CA TYR A 492 3.51 -27.49 10.65
C TYR A 492 3.98 -26.04 10.74
N ASP A 493 3.30 -25.23 11.56
CA ASP A 493 3.66 -23.85 11.83
C ASP A 493 4.81 -23.72 12.83
N CYS A 494 5.52 -22.60 12.75
CA CYS A 494 6.47 -22.21 13.78
C CYS A 494 5.73 -21.91 15.09
N THR A 495 6.35 -22.24 16.21
CA THR A 495 5.77 -22.04 17.55
C THR A 495 6.78 -21.41 18.50
N LEU A 496 6.34 -21.03 19.70
CA LEU A 496 7.21 -20.54 20.76
C LEU A 496 7.34 -21.58 21.87
N GLU A 497 8.58 -21.81 22.32
CA GLU A 497 8.91 -22.68 23.44
C GLU A 497 9.43 -21.85 24.62
N ARG A 498 8.92 -22.07 25.83
CA ARG A 498 9.39 -21.35 27.02
C ARG A 498 10.84 -21.74 27.37
N LEU A 499 11.64 -20.75 27.70
CA LEU A 499 13.03 -20.92 28.14
C LEU A 499 13.08 -21.11 29.65
N ASP A 500 13.87 -22.10 30.10
CA ASP A 500 14.09 -22.37 31.53
C ASP A 500 15.06 -21.36 32.17
N ALA A 501 15.93 -20.73 31.37
CA ALA A 501 16.87 -19.71 31.81
C ALA A 501 16.78 -18.44 30.91
N PRO A 502 16.60 -17.24 31.47
CA PRO A 502 16.55 -16.01 30.70
C PRO A 502 17.98 -15.60 30.32
N GLY A 503 18.39 -15.74 29.05
CA GLY A 503 19.76 -15.34 28.73
C GLY A 503 20.36 -15.72 27.38
N PHE A 504 19.60 -15.93 26.30
CA PHE A 504 20.26 -16.10 25.00
C PHE A 504 21.01 -14.82 24.61
N CYS A 505 22.33 -14.91 24.50
CA CYS A 505 23.16 -13.86 23.93
C CYS A 505 23.73 -14.39 22.61
N PRO A 506 23.38 -13.79 21.47
CA PRO A 506 23.96 -14.18 20.19
C PRO A 506 25.45 -13.81 20.14
N PRO A 507 26.26 -14.49 19.29
CA PRO A 507 27.60 -14.05 18.97
C PRO A 507 27.58 -12.61 18.44
N GLY A 508 28.39 -11.73 19.02
CA GLY A 508 28.41 -10.29 18.69
C GLY A 508 27.56 -9.40 19.61
N GLY A 509 26.89 -9.98 20.61
CA GLY A 509 26.09 -9.22 21.59
C GLY A 509 24.66 -8.98 21.14
N ARG A 510 23.80 -8.59 22.08
CA ARG A 510 22.40 -8.26 21.79
C ARG A 510 22.29 -6.90 21.12
N HIS A 511 21.30 -6.78 20.25
CA HIS A 511 20.91 -5.49 19.67
C HIS A 511 20.52 -4.51 20.80
N PRO A 512 20.83 -3.20 20.70
CA PRO A 512 20.49 -2.22 21.74
C PRO A 512 18.99 -2.14 22.04
N HIS A 513 18.14 -2.46 21.07
CA HIS A 513 16.69 -2.45 21.19
C HIS A 513 16.10 -3.81 21.58
N ALA A 514 16.93 -4.82 21.83
CA ALA A 514 16.48 -6.11 22.33
C ALA A 514 15.77 -5.94 23.70
N PRO A 515 14.63 -6.60 23.93
CA PRO A 515 13.98 -6.56 25.23
C PRO A 515 14.89 -7.14 26.31
N GLN A 516 14.79 -6.60 27.53
CA GLN A 516 15.62 -7.03 28.66
C GLN A 516 15.44 -8.53 28.96
N ALA A 517 14.18 -8.97 28.96
CA ALA A 517 13.82 -10.37 29.11
C ALA A 517 13.23 -10.91 27.80
N GLN A 518 13.68 -12.10 27.41
CA GLN A 518 13.07 -12.88 26.34
C GLN A 518 12.79 -14.28 26.88
N PRO A 519 11.55 -14.60 27.29
CA PRO A 519 11.22 -15.88 27.89
C PRO A 519 10.97 -16.99 26.86
N PHE A 520 10.98 -16.68 25.56
CA PHE A 520 10.63 -17.65 24.52
C PHE A 520 11.77 -17.88 23.51
N ALA A 521 11.90 -19.12 23.08
CA ALA A 521 12.63 -19.53 21.89
C ALA A 521 11.64 -19.73 20.73
N LEU A 522 12.06 -19.38 19.53
CA LEU A 522 11.36 -19.74 18.30
C LEU A 522 11.67 -21.21 17.96
N ARG A 523 10.64 -22.05 17.79
CA ARG A 523 10.75 -23.37 17.17
C ARG A 523 10.34 -23.26 15.71
N LEU A 524 11.26 -23.60 14.79
CA LEU A 524 10.93 -23.64 13.37
C LEU A 524 9.94 -24.79 13.08
N GLY A 525 8.85 -24.45 12.37
CA GLY A 525 7.86 -25.42 11.92
C GLY A 525 8.28 -26.17 10.66
N LEU A 526 7.64 -27.32 10.42
CA LEU A 526 7.86 -28.16 9.24
C LEU A 526 7.60 -27.42 7.92
N ARG A 527 6.77 -26.36 7.92
CA ARG A 527 6.55 -25.49 6.76
C ARG A 527 7.80 -24.80 6.21
N MET A 528 8.86 -24.70 7.02
CA MET A 528 10.14 -24.13 6.59
C MET A 528 11.00 -25.14 5.82
N VAL A 529 10.61 -26.42 5.79
CA VAL A 529 11.31 -27.47 5.03
C VAL A 529 10.87 -27.41 3.57
N ARG A 530 11.79 -27.01 2.68
CA ARG A 530 11.53 -26.90 1.25
C ARG A 530 11.08 -28.24 0.68
N GLY A 531 9.92 -28.24 0.01
CA GLY A 531 9.36 -29.42 -0.68
C GLY A 531 8.45 -30.29 0.19
N LEU A 532 8.36 -30.03 1.50
CA LEU A 532 7.43 -30.74 2.37
C LEU A 532 6.02 -30.14 2.24
N ARG A 533 5.04 -30.97 1.86
CA ARG A 533 3.64 -30.57 1.75
C ARG A 533 3.00 -30.51 3.13
N GLU A 534 2.08 -29.58 3.33
CA GLU A 534 1.34 -29.45 4.60
C GLU A 534 0.64 -30.74 5.00
N THR A 535 -0.01 -31.42 4.05
CA THR A 535 -0.70 -32.69 4.29
C THR A 535 0.21 -33.84 4.70
N ALA A 536 1.52 -33.75 4.46
CA ALA A 536 2.50 -34.73 4.90
C ALA A 536 3.16 -34.35 6.24
N ALA A 537 3.03 -33.09 6.64
CA ALA A 537 3.60 -32.55 7.87
C ALA A 537 2.60 -32.56 9.05
N ARG A 538 1.30 -32.56 8.75
CA ARG A 538 0.21 -32.81 9.71
C ARG A 538 -0.04 -34.30 9.80
#